data_AF-A0A960GAA4-F1
#
_entry.id   AF-A0A960GAA4-F1
#
_cell.length_a   1.000
_cell.length_b   1.000
_cell.length_c   1.000
_cell.angle_alpha   90.00
_cell.angle_beta   90.00
_cell.angle_gamma   90.00
#
_symmetry.space_group_name_H-M   'P 1'
#
loop_
_entity.id
_entity.type
_entity.pdbx_description
1 polymer ?
#
loop_
_entity_poly.entity_id
_entity_poly.type
_entity_poly.pdbx_seq_one_letter_code
_entity_poly.pdbx_strand_id
1 'polypeptide(L)'
;MAREIDVRRRLPNDIAWIAGIACTGYTVLTILDRGVGVDAHAYWLAWRGPMYTTAPGTPDAYLYSPAFAQALWPLAQLPWPAFAAAFVIGTGLLLAWLVRPVGLRWAIPLWLCGLPEIVSGNIFIFMAACAVLGFRKPAFWVLPALTKVAPAVGPVWFLVRRQWRQLLVFVAVLGVIAGISYLASPELWQQWATFLVQHAAESAGPIGSAYMPPAIIRFPVGLALVIWGALGDRRWTVPVAMLLCTPVLWLGSLTLLAAIPRIRLDQGLTALPSLPERLRPTPV
;
A
#
# COMPACT_ATOMS: atom_id res chain seq x y z
N MET A 1 -27.53 29.41 -24.56
CA MET A 1 -27.58 27.94 -24.45
C MET A 1 -26.99 27.54 -23.11
N ALA A 2 -27.84 27.20 -22.12
CA ALA A 2 -27.36 26.67 -20.85
C ALA A 2 -26.80 25.26 -21.10
N ARG A 3 -25.51 25.07 -20.85
CA ARG A 3 -24.87 23.75 -20.97
C ARG A 3 -25.47 22.88 -19.87
N GLU A 4 -26.34 21.95 -20.25
CA GLU A 4 -27.04 21.06 -19.32
C GLU A 4 -26.01 20.33 -18.43
N ILE A 5 -26.06 20.60 -17.13
CA ILE A 5 -25.10 20.05 -16.17
C ILE A 5 -25.59 18.65 -15.79
N ASP A 6 -24.98 17.64 -16.41
CA ASP A 6 -25.18 16.26 -15.96
C ASP A 6 -24.43 16.02 -14.64
N VAL A 7 -25.17 16.17 -13.53
CA VAL A 7 -24.67 15.96 -12.17
C VAL A 7 -24.08 14.56 -12.01
N ARG A 8 -24.65 13.53 -12.66
CA ARG A 8 -24.17 12.14 -12.50
C ARG A 8 -22.79 11.94 -13.13
N ARG A 9 -22.49 12.66 -14.21
CA ARG A 9 -21.16 12.65 -14.85
C ARG A 9 -20.13 13.50 -14.12
N ARG A 10 -20.56 14.60 -13.50
CA ARG A 10 -19.67 15.52 -12.78
C ARG A 10 -19.35 15.04 -11.38
N LEU A 11 -20.34 14.52 -10.66
CA LEU A 11 -20.24 14.20 -9.24
C LEU A 11 -19.01 13.36 -8.86
N PRO A 12 -18.65 12.24 -9.54
CA PRO A 12 -17.51 11.45 -9.08
C PRO A 12 -16.18 12.20 -9.31
N ASN A 13 -16.11 13.04 -10.35
CA ASN A 13 -14.94 13.88 -10.62
C ASN A 13 -14.82 14.99 -9.57
N ASP A 14 -15.93 15.62 -9.24
CA ASP A 14 -15.98 16.70 -8.26
C ASP A 14 -15.66 16.15 -6.86
N ILE A 15 -16.15 14.95 -6.52
CA ILE A 15 -15.77 14.23 -5.30
C ILE A 15 -14.26 13.96 -5.27
N ALA A 16 -13.67 13.50 -6.38
CA ALA A 16 -12.23 13.25 -6.43
C ALA A 16 -11.44 14.54 -6.19
N TRP A 17 -11.87 15.67 -6.75
CA TRP A 17 -11.24 16.97 -6.50
C TRP A 17 -11.41 17.46 -5.08
N ILE A 18 -12.62 17.38 -4.52
CA ILE A 18 -12.89 17.76 -3.12
C ILE A 18 -12.02 16.92 -2.18
N ALA A 19 -11.96 15.60 -2.39
CA ALA A 19 -11.12 14.70 -1.62
C ALA A 19 -9.63 15.04 -1.77
N GLY A 20 -9.17 15.33 -2.99
CA GLY A 20 -7.78 15.72 -3.24
C GLY A 20 -7.40 17.03 -2.55
N ILE A 21 -8.26 18.03 -2.58
CA ILE A 21 -8.07 19.32 -1.88
C ILE A 21 -8.05 19.10 -0.36
N ALA A 22 -9.00 18.31 0.17
CA ALA A 22 -9.04 17.99 1.59
C ALA A 22 -7.77 17.24 2.05
N CYS A 23 -7.31 16.25 1.28
CA CYS A 23 -6.06 15.54 1.56
C CYS A 23 -4.84 16.46 1.48
N THR A 24 -4.84 17.43 0.56
CA THR A 24 -3.79 18.45 0.46
C THR A 24 -3.77 19.32 1.72
N GLY A 25 -4.92 19.83 2.15
CA GLY A 25 -5.03 20.62 3.39
C GLY A 25 -4.57 19.82 4.62
N TYR A 26 -5.03 18.57 4.76
CA TYR A 26 -4.59 17.67 5.82
C TYR A 26 -3.07 17.44 5.80
N THR A 27 -2.48 17.27 4.61
CA THR A 27 -1.03 17.10 4.44
C THR A 27 -0.28 18.35 4.90
N VAL A 28 -0.72 19.54 4.52
CA VAL A 28 -0.12 20.81 4.97
C VAL A 28 -0.15 20.91 6.49
N LEU A 29 -1.29 20.63 7.12
CA LEU A 29 -1.40 20.65 8.59
C LEU A 29 -0.46 19.65 9.25
N THR A 30 -0.33 18.44 8.68
CA THR A 30 0.58 17.41 9.21
C THR A 30 2.04 17.81 9.05
N ILE A 31 2.43 18.46 7.94
CA ILE A 31 3.78 18.99 7.76
C ILE A 31 4.09 20.08 8.79
N LEU A 32 3.14 20.97 9.05
CA LEU A 32 3.31 22.05 10.02
C LEU A 32 3.43 21.53 11.47
N ASP A 33 2.72 20.44 11.79
CA ASP A 33 2.73 19.82 13.12
C ASP A 33 3.95 18.90 13.34
N ARG A 34 4.28 18.05 12.35
CA ARG A 34 5.21 16.91 12.50
C ARG A 34 6.40 16.92 11.55
N GLY A 35 6.41 17.83 10.58
CA GLY A 35 7.38 17.82 9.50
C GLY A 35 7.09 16.80 8.39
N VAL A 36 8.02 16.71 7.45
CA VAL A 36 7.97 15.77 6.32
C VAL A 36 8.59 14.44 6.75
N GLY A 37 8.08 13.32 6.23
CA GLY A 37 8.73 12.01 6.38
C GLY A 37 8.43 11.29 7.69
N VAL A 38 7.32 11.59 8.37
CA VAL A 38 6.98 11.04 9.70
C VAL A 38 7.10 9.51 9.77
N ASP A 39 6.68 8.78 8.74
CA ASP A 39 6.79 7.31 8.71
C ASP A 39 8.18 6.85 8.22
N ALA A 40 8.76 7.58 7.26
CA ALA A 40 10.10 7.29 6.73
C ALA A 40 11.22 7.53 7.75
N HIS A 41 11.00 8.38 8.75
CA HIS A 41 11.98 8.69 9.78
C HIS A 41 12.34 7.45 10.60
N ALA A 42 11.37 6.59 10.91
CA ALA A 42 11.61 5.29 11.53
C ALA A 42 12.60 4.42 10.73
N TYR A 43 12.57 4.49 9.39
CA TYR A 43 13.44 3.68 8.53
C TYR A 43 14.88 4.24 8.51
N TRP A 44 15.00 5.57 8.56
CA TRP A 44 16.29 6.25 8.67
C TRP A 44 16.94 6.01 10.05
N LEU A 45 16.13 5.99 11.11
CA LEU A 45 16.58 5.74 12.48
C LEU A 45 16.93 4.28 12.77
N ALA A 46 16.43 3.33 11.98
CA ALA A 46 16.62 1.90 12.23
C ALA A 46 18.10 1.51 12.47
N TRP A 47 19.06 2.19 11.83
CA TRP A 47 20.50 1.97 11.99
C TRP A 47 21.23 3.02 12.84
N ARG A 48 20.47 3.85 13.57
CA ARG A 48 20.97 4.94 14.42
C ARG A 48 20.56 4.79 15.88
N GLY A 49 19.90 3.68 16.21
CA GLY A 49 19.43 3.35 17.55
C GLY A 49 18.94 1.91 17.62
N PRO A 50 18.42 1.47 18.78
CA PRO A 50 17.87 0.13 18.93
C PRO A 50 16.56 -0.03 18.13
N MET A 51 16.45 -1.11 17.36
CA MET A 51 15.20 -1.49 16.68
C MET A 51 14.25 -2.21 17.64
N TYR A 52 12.94 -2.21 17.33
CA TYR A 52 11.92 -3.03 18.00
C TYR A 52 11.68 -2.72 19.49
N THR A 53 11.95 -1.48 19.91
CA THR A 53 11.76 -1.01 21.29
C THR A 53 10.48 -0.19 21.49
N THR A 54 9.81 0.21 20.41
CA THR A 54 8.67 1.14 20.43
C THR A 54 7.43 0.48 19.82
N ALA A 55 6.30 0.59 20.51
CA ALA A 55 5.05 -0.06 20.12
C ALA A 55 4.48 0.48 18.79
N PRO A 56 3.72 -0.32 18.02
CA PRO A 56 3.06 0.14 16.81
C PRO A 56 2.18 1.38 17.02
N GLY A 57 2.20 2.30 16.04
CA GLY A 57 1.40 3.53 16.08
C GLY A 57 2.02 4.67 16.91
N THR A 58 3.17 4.43 17.53
CA THR A 58 3.98 5.49 18.15
C THR A 58 4.94 6.10 17.12
N PRO A 59 5.34 7.39 17.29
CA PRO A 59 6.34 8.01 16.42
C PRO A 59 7.64 7.20 16.37
N ASP A 60 8.25 7.12 15.19
CA ASP A 60 9.54 6.47 14.94
C ASP A 60 9.63 4.96 15.23
N ALA A 61 8.50 4.29 15.47
CA ALA A 61 8.46 2.85 15.68
C ALA A 61 8.87 2.10 14.39
N TYR A 62 10.00 1.40 14.44
CA TYR A 62 10.43 0.51 13.36
C TYR A 62 9.75 -0.87 13.47
N LEU A 63 8.85 -1.18 12.53
CA LEU A 63 7.97 -2.35 12.58
C LEU A 63 8.32 -3.47 11.59
N TYR A 64 9.30 -3.23 10.72
CA TYR A 64 9.55 -4.07 9.54
C TYR A 64 10.66 -5.08 9.79
N SER A 65 10.78 -6.08 8.91
CA SER A 65 11.80 -7.13 9.08
C SER A 65 13.22 -6.56 9.02
N PRO A 66 14.21 -7.28 9.57
CA PRO A 66 15.61 -6.90 9.44
C PRO A 66 16.09 -6.82 7.99
N ALA A 67 15.52 -7.65 7.09
CA ALA A 67 15.84 -7.62 5.67
C ALA A 67 15.52 -6.27 5.02
N PHE A 68 14.41 -5.65 5.42
CA PHE A 68 14.06 -4.32 4.93
C PHE A 68 15.00 -3.24 5.46
N ALA A 69 15.38 -3.30 6.75
CA ALA A 69 16.37 -2.39 7.32
C ALA A 69 17.70 -2.50 6.58
N GLN A 70 18.20 -3.71 6.36
CA GLN A 70 19.45 -3.96 5.65
C GLN A 70 19.40 -3.44 4.21
N ALA A 71 18.29 -3.65 3.50
CA ALA A 71 18.11 -3.12 2.14
C ALA A 71 18.12 -1.59 2.09
N LEU A 72 17.60 -0.92 3.13
CA LEU A 72 17.63 0.54 3.25
C LEU A 72 18.91 1.10 3.85
N TRP A 73 19.81 0.27 4.39
CA TRP A 73 21.02 0.72 5.07
C TRP A 73 21.84 1.73 4.25
N PRO A 74 22.09 1.54 2.93
CA PRO A 74 22.84 2.53 2.14
C PRO A 74 22.14 3.88 2.08
N LEU A 75 20.81 3.87 1.94
CA LEU A 75 20.03 5.10 1.90
C LEU A 75 20.02 5.78 3.28
N ALA A 76 19.92 5.00 4.36
CA ALA A 76 19.91 5.50 5.74
C ALA A 76 21.21 6.21 6.16
N GLN A 77 22.30 6.04 5.40
CA GLN A 77 23.54 6.79 5.61
C GLN A 77 23.45 8.25 5.17
N LEU A 78 22.48 8.60 4.31
CA LEU A 78 22.27 9.97 3.87
C LEU A 78 21.82 10.87 5.04
N PRO A 79 22.09 12.19 4.97
CA PRO A 79 21.44 13.16 5.83
C PRO A 79 19.92 13.07 5.72
N TRP A 80 19.22 13.34 6.82
CA TRP A 80 17.77 13.20 6.90
C TRP A 80 17.00 13.84 5.71
N PRO A 81 17.27 15.09 5.29
CA PRO A 81 16.53 15.69 4.18
C PRO A 81 16.65 14.92 2.86
N ALA A 82 17.82 14.32 2.59
CA ALA A 82 18.05 13.55 1.38
C ALA A 82 17.34 12.19 1.42
N PHE A 83 17.33 11.53 2.60
CA PHE A 83 16.56 10.30 2.81
C PHE A 83 15.06 10.54 2.60
N ALA A 84 14.51 11.57 3.27
CA ALA A 84 13.11 11.92 3.16
C ALA A 84 12.73 12.28 1.72
N ALA A 85 13.54 13.09 1.03
CA ALA A 85 13.31 13.45 -0.36
C ALA A 85 13.27 12.22 -1.28
N ALA A 86 14.13 11.23 -1.07
CA ALA A 86 14.13 10.00 -1.87
C ALA A 86 12.79 9.24 -1.76
N PHE A 87 12.24 9.14 -0.55
CA PHE A 87 10.93 8.50 -0.32
C PHE A 87 9.77 9.32 -0.90
N VAL A 88 9.75 10.63 -0.67
CA VAL A 88 8.70 11.54 -1.17
C VAL A 88 8.67 11.54 -2.70
N ILE A 89 9.84 11.68 -3.34
CA ILE A 89 9.95 11.65 -4.81
C ILE A 89 9.59 10.27 -5.34
N GLY A 90 10.12 9.20 -4.75
CA GLY A 90 9.88 7.82 -5.17
C GLY A 90 8.39 7.44 -5.12
N THR A 91 7.73 7.71 -3.99
CA THR A 91 6.29 7.45 -3.82
C THR A 91 5.44 8.37 -4.72
N GLY A 92 5.80 9.65 -4.85
CA GLY A 92 5.11 10.59 -5.75
C GLY A 92 5.14 10.14 -7.21
N LEU A 93 6.31 9.70 -7.71
CA LEU A 93 6.48 9.19 -9.07
C LEU A 93 5.75 7.85 -9.26
N LEU A 94 5.81 6.95 -8.28
CA LEU A 94 5.09 5.68 -8.35
C LEU A 94 3.58 5.86 -8.34
N LEU A 95 3.05 6.77 -7.51
CA LEU A 95 1.63 7.06 -7.51
C LEU A 95 1.20 7.67 -8.86
N ALA A 96 1.98 8.61 -9.40
CA ALA A 96 1.74 9.19 -10.72
C ALA A 96 1.73 8.08 -11.79
N TRP A 97 2.66 7.13 -11.72
CA TRP A 97 2.65 5.94 -12.59
C TRP A 97 1.37 5.12 -12.39
N LEU A 98 0.97 4.81 -11.16
CA LEU A 98 -0.23 4.01 -10.84
C LEU A 98 -1.52 4.61 -11.39
N VAL A 99 -1.72 5.93 -11.25
CA VAL A 99 -2.95 6.62 -11.66
C VAL A 99 -2.95 7.13 -13.10
N ARG A 100 -1.79 7.18 -13.78
CA ARG A 100 -1.69 7.61 -15.20
C ARG A 100 -2.75 6.99 -16.14
N PRO A 101 -3.10 5.69 -16.05
CA PRO A 101 -4.11 5.06 -16.89
C PRO A 101 -5.50 5.71 -16.91
N VAL A 102 -5.90 6.43 -15.84
CA VAL A 102 -7.25 7.01 -15.76
C VAL A 102 -7.36 8.38 -16.44
N GLY A 103 -6.27 8.88 -17.03
CA GLY A 103 -6.18 10.17 -17.71
C GLY A 103 -6.06 11.35 -16.75
N LEU A 104 -5.49 12.48 -17.22
CA LEU A 104 -5.13 13.63 -16.37
C LEU A 104 -6.28 14.16 -15.51
N ARG A 105 -7.51 14.16 -16.06
CA ARG A 105 -8.72 14.59 -15.36
C ARG A 105 -8.92 13.88 -14.01
N TRP A 106 -8.59 12.60 -13.94
CA TRP A 106 -8.73 11.78 -12.72
C TRP A 106 -7.40 11.56 -12.02
N ALA A 107 -6.31 11.47 -12.79
CA ALA A 107 -4.98 11.23 -12.26
C ALA A 107 -4.54 12.35 -11.29
N ILE A 108 -4.80 13.62 -11.63
CA ILE A 108 -4.42 14.76 -10.77
C ILE A 108 -5.12 14.69 -9.40
N PRO A 109 -6.47 14.69 -9.30
CA PRO A 109 -7.12 14.66 -8.00
C PRO A 109 -6.79 13.39 -7.21
N LEU A 110 -6.67 12.22 -7.86
CA LEU A 110 -6.29 10.98 -7.17
C LEU A 110 -4.83 11.02 -6.67
N TRP A 111 -3.93 11.68 -7.39
CA TRP A 111 -2.56 11.90 -6.92
C TRP A 111 -2.55 12.83 -5.70
N LEU A 112 -3.37 13.89 -5.71
CA LEU A 112 -3.56 14.78 -4.54
C LEU A 112 -4.12 14.04 -3.33
N CYS A 113 -5.05 13.09 -3.54
CA CYS A 113 -5.54 12.21 -2.47
C CYS A 113 -4.43 11.38 -1.81
N GLY A 114 -3.35 11.08 -2.53
CA GLY A 114 -2.21 10.32 -2.01
C GLY A 114 -1.12 11.16 -1.35
N LEU A 115 -1.25 12.49 -1.34
CA LEU A 115 -0.27 13.39 -0.71
C LEU A 115 0.06 13.05 0.75
N PRO A 116 -0.90 12.65 1.61
CA PRO A 116 -0.58 12.30 3.00
C PRO A 116 0.44 11.15 3.09
N GLU A 117 0.29 10.12 2.24
CA GLU A 117 1.19 8.97 2.16
C GLU A 117 2.54 9.34 1.54
N ILE A 118 2.52 10.15 0.47
CA ILE A 118 3.72 10.62 -0.22
C ILE A 118 4.61 11.39 0.76
N VAL A 119 4.03 12.31 1.51
CA VAL A 119 4.75 13.18 2.45
C VAL A 119 5.15 12.44 3.72
N SER A 120 4.34 11.49 4.22
CA SER A 120 4.76 10.67 5.36
C SER A 120 5.93 9.74 4.98
N GLY A 121 6.08 9.40 3.70
CA GLY A 121 7.12 8.52 3.19
C GLY A 121 6.87 7.05 3.52
N ASN A 122 5.61 6.67 3.71
CA ASN A 122 5.21 5.29 3.96
C ASN A 122 5.23 4.45 2.67
N ILE A 123 5.10 3.15 2.84
CA ILE A 123 5.40 2.16 1.81
C ILE A 123 4.16 1.61 1.10
N PHE A 124 2.94 2.06 1.41
CA PHE A 124 1.73 1.51 0.78
C PHE A 124 1.71 1.75 -0.73
N ILE A 125 2.24 2.88 -1.22
CA ILE A 125 2.37 3.15 -2.66
C ILE A 125 3.35 2.16 -3.32
N PHE A 126 4.47 1.83 -2.68
CA PHE A 126 5.39 0.80 -3.18
C PHE A 126 4.69 -0.57 -3.21
N MET A 127 3.93 -0.91 -2.18
CA MET A 127 3.14 -2.15 -2.14
C MET A 127 2.04 -2.18 -3.21
N ALA A 128 1.40 -1.05 -3.50
CA ALA A 128 0.44 -0.93 -4.60
C ALA A 128 1.10 -1.22 -5.95
N ALA A 129 2.32 -0.71 -6.17
CA ALA A 129 3.10 -1.04 -7.35
C ALA A 129 3.48 -2.54 -7.40
N CYS A 130 3.86 -3.13 -6.26
CA CYS A 130 4.06 -4.58 -6.14
C CYS A 130 2.79 -5.37 -6.47
N ALA A 131 1.60 -4.89 -6.13
CA ALA A 131 0.34 -5.57 -6.47
C ALA A 131 0.11 -5.63 -7.98
N VAL A 132 0.51 -4.60 -8.72
CA VAL A 132 0.45 -4.59 -10.20
C VAL A 132 1.51 -5.52 -10.79
N LEU A 133 2.78 -5.31 -10.40
CA LEU A 133 3.92 -6.02 -10.99
C LEU A 133 3.98 -7.51 -10.58
N GLY A 134 3.48 -7.80 -9.39
CA GLY A 134 3.51 -9.12 -8.74
C GLY A 134 2.79 -10.20 -9.53
N PHE A 135 1.73 -9.88 -10.27
CA PHE A 135 1.05 -10.85 -11.14
C PHE A 135 1.93 -11.36 -12.27
N ARG A 136 2.86 -10.55 -12.77
CA ARG A 136 3.80 -10.93 -13.84
C ARG A 136 5.14 -11.41 -13.29
N LYS A 137 5.60 -10.78 -12.21
CA LYS A 137 6.90 -11.02 -11.57
C LYS A 137 6.66 -11.33 -10.08
N PRO A 138 6.46 -12.61 -9.70
CA PRO A 138 6.05 -13.00 -8.36
C PRO A 138 6.98 -12.53 -7.23
N ALA A 139 8.27 -12.33 -7.53
CA ALA A 139 9.26 -11.79 -6.61
C ALA A 139 8.87 -10.41 -6.02
N PHE A 140 8.06 -9.60 -6.71
CA PHE A 140 7.61 -8.31 -6.17
C PHE A 140 6.73 -8.45 -4.92
N TRP A 141 6.12 -9.62 -4.68
CA TRP A 141 5.38 -9.89 -3.44
C TRP A 141 6.28 -10.03 -2.20
N VAL A 142 7.61 -10.13 -2.38
CA VAL A 142 8.55 -10.19 -1.26
C VAL A 142 8.58 -8.88 -0.48
N LEU A 143 8.44 -7.74 -1.15
CA LEU A 143 8.40 -6.44 -0.46
C LEU A 143 7.26 -6.36 0.57
N PRO A 144 5.97 -6.55 0.21
CA PRO A 144 4.92 -6.56 1.22
C PRO A 144 5.13 -7.67 2.25
N ALA A 145 5.60 -8.86 1.87
CA ALA A 145 5.84 -9.96 2.82
C ALA A 145 6.89 -9.62 3.91
N LEU A 146 7.93 -8.86 3.57
CA LEU A 146 9.02 -8.48 4.48
C LEU A 146 8.79 -7.15 5.21
N THR A 147 7.75 -6.42 4.86
CA THR A 147 7.44 -5.11 5.46
C THR A 147 6.12 -5.12 6.21
N LYS A 148 5.04 -5.53 5.56
CA LYS A 148 3.71 -5.67 6.15
C LYS A 148 3.17 -7.06 5.82
N VAL A 149 3.46 -8.03 6.69
CA VAL A 149 3.14 -9.46 6.48
C VAL A 149 1.68 -9.69 6.14
N ALA A 150 0.75 -9.10 6.90
CA ALA A 150 -0.69 -9.33 6.73
C ALA A 150 -1.25 -8.90 5.36
N PRO A 151 -0.94 -7.71 4.80
CA PRO A 151 -1.36 -7.35 3.46
C PRO A 151 -0.59 -8.06 2.33
N ALA A 152 0.34 -8.98 2.60
CA ALA A 152 1.02 -9.77 1.56
C ALA A 152 0.13 -10.93 1.03
N VAL A 153 -1.08 -10.61 0.56
CA VAL A 153 -2.11 -11.58 0.18
C VAL A 153 -2.01 -12.08 -1.27
N GLY A 154 -1.16 -11.48 -2.10
CA GLY A 154 -0.97 -11.87 -3.50
C GLY A 154 -0.59 -13.35 -3.72
N PRO A 155 0.31 -13.95 -2.93
CA PRO A 155 0.63 -15.38 -3.04
C PRO A 155 -0.56 -16.32 -2.85
N VAL A 156 -1.60 -15.92 -2.09
CA VAL A 156 -2.84 -16.69 -1.96
C VAL A 156 -3.53 -16.84 -3.32
N TRP A 157 -3.50 -15.81 -4.17
CA TRP A 157 -4.00 -15.88 -5.53
C TRP A 157 -3.33 -17.01 -6.31
N PHE A 158 -2.00 -17.12 -6.23
CA PHE A 158 -1.25 -18.17 -6.92
C PHE A 158 -1.59 -19.55 -6.39
N LEU A 159 -1.73 -19.68 -5.07
CA LEU A 159 -2.12 -20.93 -4.43
C LEU A 159 -3.50 -21.41 -4.92
N VAL A 160 -4.52 -20.55 -4.86
CA VAL A 160 -5.89 -20.88 -5.29
C VAL A 160 -5.94 -21.24 -6.78
N ARG A 161 -5.19 -20.53 -7.62
CA ARG A 161 -5.09 -20.78 -9.06
C ARG A 161 -4.18 -21.96 -9.42
N ARG A 162 -3.56 -22.62 -8.44
CA ARG A 162 -2.56 -23.68 -8.64
C ARG A 162 -1.40 -23.22 -9.56
N GLN A 163 -1.03 -21.96 -9.45
CA GLN A 163 0.09 -21.32 -10.15
C GLN A 163 1.40 -21.62 -9.42
N TRP A 164 1.78 -22.89 -9.39
CA TRP A 164 2.89 -23.40 -8.59
C TRP A 164 4.23 -22.76 -8.93
N ARG A 165 4.50 -22.51 -10.21
CA ARG A 165 5.73 -21.82 -10.62
C ARG A 165 5.82 -20.43 -10.00
N GLN A 166 4.73 -19.66 -10.03
CA GLN A 166 4.69 -18.32 -9.47
C GLN A 166 4.86 -18.35 -7.95
N LEU A 167 4.18 -19.28 -7.29
CA LEU A 167 4.28 -19.48 -5.85
C LEU A 167 5.71 -19.88 -5.45
N LEU A 168 6.33 -20.83 -6.15
CA LEU A 168 7.70 -21.28 -5.90
C LEU A 168 8.71 -20.16 -6.12
N VAL A 169 8.57 -19.34 -7.17
CA VAL A 169 9.45 -18.18 -7.39
C VAL A 169 9.33 -17.19 -6.23
N PHE A 170 8.12 -16.89 -5.78
CA PHE A 170 7.91 -16.01 -4.62
C PHE A 170 8.56 -16.59 -3.35
N VAL A 171 8.27 -17.85 -3.02
CA VAL A 171 8.80 -18.52 -1.82
C VAL A 171 10.32 -18.62 -1.86
N ALA A 172 10.90 -18.98 -3.01
CA ALA A 172 12.35 -19.09 -3.16
C ALA A 172 13.05 -17.74 -2.97
N VAL A 173 12.55 -16.68 -3.62
CA VAL A 173 13.16 -15.34 -3.48
C VAL A 173 12.98 -14.79 -2.06
N LEU A 174 11.80 -14.99 -1.45
CA LEU A 174 11.56 -14.64 -0.05
C LEU A 174 12.55 -15.36 0.87
N GLY A 175 12.69 -16.68 0.71
CA GLY A 175 13.58 -17.52 1.51
C GLY A 175 15.05 -17.14 1.36
N VAL A 176 15.50 -16.83 0.14
CA VAL A 176 16.88 -16.37 -0.10
C VAL A 176 17.14 -15.02 0.57
N ILE A 177 16.26 -14.03 0.38
CA ILE A 177 16.44 -12.70 0.97
C ILE A 177 16.38 -12.77 2.49
N ALA A 178 15.37 -13.44 3.04
CA ALA A 178 15.23 -13.61 4.49
C ALA A 178 16.40 -14.42 5.07
N GLY A 179 16.86 -15.47 4.37
CA GLY A 179 17.99 -16.30 4.79
C GLY A 179 19.30 -15.54 4.82
N ILE A 180 19.64 -14.79 3.75
CA ILE A 180 20.84 -13.93 3.73
C ILE A 180 20.75 -12.89 4.85
N SER A 181 19.59 -12.27 5.02
CA SER A 181 19.35 -11.29 6.09
C SER A 181 19.53 -11.89 7.48
N TYR A 182 19.03 -13.10 7.69
CA TYR A 182 19.15 -13.83 8.95
C TYR A 182 20.59 -14.18 9.26
N LEU A 183 21.36 -14.66 8.28
CA LEU A 183 22.77 -14.96 8.46
C LEU A 183 23.60 -13.71 8.80
N ALA A 184 23.19 -12.53 8.32
CA ALA A 184 23.88 -11.27 8.62
C ALA A 184 23.58 -10.73 10.04
N SER A 185 22.38 -10.98 10.57
CA SER A 185 21.97 -10.47 11.89
C SER A 185 20.87 -11.34 12.53
N PRO A 186 21.20 -12.54 13.03
CA PRO A 186 20.20 -13.48 13.54
C PRO A 186 19.47 -12.95 14.78
N GLU A 187 20.13 -12.13 15.61
CA GLU A 187 19.56 -11.53 16.81
C GLU A 187 18.42 -10.56 16.47
N LEU A 188 18.54 -9.79 15.39
CA LEU A 188 17.49 -8.87 14.96
C LEU A 188 16.23 -9.62 14.51
N TRP A 189 16.38 -10.82 13.94
CA TRP A 189 15.23 -11.65 13.57
C TRP A 189 14.52 -12.21 14.79
N GLN A 190 15.26 -12.61 15.83
CA GLN A 190 14.66 -13.03 17.09
C GLN A 190 13.91 -11.87 17.74
N GLN A 191 14.53 -10.69 17.82
CA GLN A 191 13.89 -9.48 18.35
C GLN A 191 12.63 -9.12 17.58
N TRP A 192 12.67 -9.15 16.25
CA TRP A 192 11.51 -8.86 15.41
C TRP A 192 10.38 -9.88 15.63
N ALA A 193 10.69 -11.18 15.71
CA ALA A 193 9.71 -12.21 15.98
C ALA A 193 9.05 -12.03 17.36
N THR A 194 9.86 -11.76 18.40
CA THR A 194 9.36 -11.44 19.75
C THR A 194 8.49 -10.20 19.73
N PHE A 195 8.91 -9.14 19.02
CA PHE A 195 8.16 -7.91 18.87
C PHE A 195 6.78 -8.13 18.23
N LEU A 196 6.72 -8.92 17.15
CA LEU A 196 5.45 -9.26 16.49
C LEU A 196 4.51 -10.04 17.41
N VAL A 197 5.02 -11.00 18.18
CA VAL A 197 4.21 -11.78 19.12
C VAL A 197 3.68 -10.91 20.25
N GLN A 198 4.53 -10.05 20.82
CA GLN A 198 4.15 -9.15 21.92
C GLN A 198 3.06 -8.15 21.52
N HIS A 199 3.12 -7.62 20.29
CA HIS A 199 2.16 -6.61 19.81
C HIS A 199 1.04 -7.20 18.91
N ALA A 200 0.93 -8.53 18.82
CA ALA A 200 -0.12 -9.19 18.04
C ALA A 200 -1.53 -8.84 18.54
N ALA A 201 -1.70 -8.75 19.87
CA ALA A 201 -2.98 -8.43 20.50
C ALA A 201 -3.40 -6.97 20.30
N GLU A 202 -2.44 -6.04 20.21
CA GLU A 202 -2.73 -4.64 19.92
C GLU A 202 -3.33 -4.48 18.51
N SER A 203 -2.94 -5.36 17.58
CA SER A 203 -3.52 -5.44 16.24
C SER A 203 -4.96 -6.00 16.21
N ALA A 204 -5.51 -6.47 17.34
CA ALA A 204 -6.89 -6.94 17.43
C ALA A 204 -7.91 -5.79 17.56
N GLY A 205 -7.49 -4.64 18.09
CA GLY A 205 -8.29 -3.41 18.14
C GLY A 205 -8.16 -2.56 16.86
N PRO A 206 -9.03 -1.55 16.67
CA PRO A 206 -8.86 -0.57 15.62
C PRO A 206 -7.63 0.32 15.89
N ILE A 207 -6.44 -0.11 15.45
CA ILE A 207 -5.29 0.79 15.38
C ILE A 207 -5.47 1.68 14.15
N GLY A 208 -5.81 2.94 14.42
CA GLY A 208 -5.84 4.04 13.45
C GLY A 208 -7.21 4.65 13.17
N SER A 209 -8.26 3.83 13.07
CA SER A 209 -9.64 4.34 12.90
C SER A 209 -10.60 3.58 13.80
N ALA A 210 -11.12 4.25 14.82
CA ALA A 210 -12.08 3.71 15.79
C ALA A 210 -13.35 3.12 15.17
N TYR A 211 -13.65 3.47 13.91
CA TYR A 211 -14.85 3.07 13.20
C TYR A 211 -14.64 1.86 12.26
N MET A 212 -13.41 1.37 12.14
CA MET A 212 -13.14 0.19 11.31
C MET A 212 -13.41 -1.11 12.07
N PRO A 213 -14.02 -2.12 11.42
CA PRO A 213 -14.13 -3.44 12.02
C PRO A 213 -12.76 -3.98 12.46
N PRO A 214 -12.69 -4.76 13.54
CA PRO A 214 -11.43 -5.32 14.03
C PRO A 214 -10.76 -6.24 13.00
N ALA A 215 -9.45 -6.41 13.11
CA ALA A 215 -8.65 -7.22 12.18
C ALA A 215 -9.19 -8.66 12.04
N ILE A 216 -9.73 -9.24 13.13
CA ILE A 216 -10.35 -10.57 13.13
C ILE A 216 -11.53 -10.71 12.17
N ILE A 217 -12.21 -9.62 11.83
CA ILE A 217 -13.27 -9.62 10.82
C ILE A 217 -12.69 -9.27 9.44
N ARG A 218 -11.86 -8.22 9.37
CA ARG A 218 -11.34 -7.73 8.09
C ARG A 218 -10.43 -8.73 7.39
N PHE A 219 -9.58 -9.45 8.13
CA PHE A 219 -8.59 -10.36 7.54
C PHE A 219 -9.26 -11.57 6.88
N PRO A 220 -10.22 -12.28 7.52
CA PRO A 220 -11.00 -13.31 6.84
C PRO A 220 -11.77 -12.79 5.62
N VAL A 221 -12.36 -11.59 5.71
CA VAL A 221 -13.07 -10.98 4.57
C VAL A 221 -12.11 -10.67 3.42
N GLY A 222 -10.93 -10.11 3.71
CA GLY A 222 -9.88 -9.86 2.73
C GLY A 222 -9.40 -11.16 2.08
N LEU A 223 -9.18 -12.21 2.87
CA LEU A 223 -8.80 -13.53 2.36
C LEU A 223 -9.88 -14.12 1.46
N ALA A 224 -11.14 -14.11 1.90
CA ALA A 224 -12.29 -14.56 1.11
C ALA A 224 -12.41 -13.78 -0.20
N LEU A 225 -12.14 -12.47 -0.18
CA LEU A 225 -12.16 -11.61 -1.36
C LEU A 225 -11.06 -11.96 -2.36
N VAL A 226 -9.84 -12.28 -1.91
CA VAL A 226 -8.77 -12.79 -2.80
C VAL A 226 -9.15 -14.14 -3.38
N ILE A 227 -9.67 -15.07 -2.56
CA ILE A 227 -10.07 -16.40 -3.02
C ILE A 227 -11.17 -16.28 -4.07
N TRP A 228 -12.24 -15.54 -3.79
CA TRP A 228 -13.33 -15.28 -4.73
C TRP A 228 -12.84 -14.60 -6.02
N GLY A 229 -11.92 -13.64 -5.89
CA GLY A 229 -11.30 -12.99 -7.03
C GLY A 229 -10.46 -13.94 -7.88
N ALA A 230 -9.66 -14.79 -7.25
CA ALA A 230 -8.84 -15.78 -7.91
C ALA A 230 -9.70 -16.79 -8.67
N LEU A 231 -10.76 -17.30 -8.05
CA LEU A 231 -11.70 -18.24 -8.69
C LEU A 231 -12.36 -17.65 -9.94
N GLY A 232 -12.59 -16.33 -9.98
CA GLY A 232 -13.22 -15.65 -11.12
C GLY A 232 -12.32 -14.74 -11.96
N ASP A 233 -11.00 -14.84 -11.83
CA ASP A 233 -10.00 -13.94 -12.46
C ASP A 233 -10.34 -12.44 -12.33
N ARG A 234 -10.69 -11.99 -11.12
CA ARG A 234 -10.95 -10.58 -10.77
C ARG A 234 -9.77 -9.99 -10.01
N ARG A 235 -8.67 -9.66 -10.69
CA ARG A 235 -7.43 -9.25 -10.02
C ARG A 235 -7.53 -7.97 -9.19
N TRP A 236 -8.53 -7.12 -9.47
CA TRP A 236 -8.81 -5.92 -8.67
C TRP A 236 -9.12 -6.22 -7.20
N THR A 237 -9.53 -7.45 -6.87
CA THR A 237 -9.81 -7.84 -5.49
C THR A 237 -8.55 -7.85 -4.61
N VAL A 238 -7.38 -8.06 -5.21
CA VAL A 238 -6.12 -8.17 -4.47
C VAL A 238 -5.76 -6.86 -3.75
N PRO A 239 -5.65 -5.69 -4.41
CA PRO A 239 -5.38 -4.44 -3.68
C PRO A 239 -6.45 -4.07 -2.65
N VAL A 240 -7.72 -4.45 -2.87
CA VAL A 240 -8.79 -4.27 -1.87
C VAL A 240 -8.56 -5.17 -0.66
N ALA A 241 -8.18 -6.42 -0.88
CA ALA A 241 -7.84 -7.34 0.19
C ALA A 241 -6.55 -6.92 0.92
N MET A 242 -5.55 -6.37 0.23
CA MET A 242 -4.38 -5.77 0.88
C MET A 242 -4.79 -4.66 1.84
N LEU A 243 -5.72 -3.78 1.44
CA LEU A 243 -6.27 -2.76 2.32
C LEU A 243 -6.97 -3.38 3.53
N LEU A 244 -7.86 -4.35 3.32
CA LEU A 244 -8.58 -5.04 4.40
C LEU A 244 -7.64 -5.76 5.37
N CYS A 245 -6.57 -6.37 4.87
CA CYS A 245 -5.58 -7.10 5.65
C CYS A 245 -4.48 -6.20 6.24
N THR A 246 -4.55 -4.88 6.04
CA THR A 246 -3.61 -3.96 6.68
C THR A 246 -3.93 -3.86 8.18
N PRO A 247 -2.99 -4.12 9.10
CA PRO A 247 -3.27 -4.12 10.54
C PRO A 247 -3.65 -2.73 11.03
N VAL A 248 -2.92 -1.73 10.55
CA VAL A 248 -2.98 -0.33 10.97
C VAL A 248 -3.52 0.51 9.81
N LEU A 249 -4.79 0.88 9.88
CA LEU A 249 -5.53 1.56 8.80
C LEU A 249 -5.56 3.07 9.00
N TRP A 250 -5.03 3.81 8.04
CA TRP A 250 -5.12 5.28 7.99
C TRP A 250 -5.35 5.74 6.55
N LEU A 251 -5.48 7.06 6.34
CA LEU A 251 -5.71 7.66 5.02
C LEU A 251 -4.71 7.15 3.96
N GLY A 252 -3.44 7.02 4.33
CA GLY A 252 -2.39 6.56 3.43
C GLY A 252 -2.57 5.11 2.93
N SER A 253 -3.17 4.23 3.74
CA SER A 253 -3.45 2.83 3.35
C SER A 253 -4.36 2.74 2.11
N LEU A 254 -5.24 3.73 1.89
CA LEU A 254 -6.14 3.78 0.73
C LEU A 254 -5.39 3.86 -0.61
N THR A 255 -4.12 4.30 -0.60
CA THR A 255 -3.27 4.34 -1.80
C THR A 255 -3.01 2.95 -2.40
N LEU A 256 -3.20 1.86 -1.64
CA LEU A 256 -3.22 0.50 -2.17
C LEU A 256 -4.20 0.32 -3.34
N LEU A 257 -5.34 1.03 -3.30
CA LEU A 257 -6.37 0.97 -4.33
C LEU A 257 -5.92 1.60 -5.66
N ALA A 258 -4.85 2.41 -5.66
CA ALA A 258 -4.29 2.99 -6.88
C ALA A 258 -3.69 1.92 -7.82
N ALA A 259 -3.49 0.68 -7.36
CA ALA A 259 -3.13 -0.46 -8.22
C ALA A 259 -4.24 -0.85 -9.22
N ILE A 260 -5.51 -0.59 -8.89
CA ILE A 260 -6.67 -1.11 -9.62
C ILE A 260 -6.67 -0.72 -11.11
N PRO A 261 -6.47 0.56 -11.50
CA PRO A 261 -6.54 0.95 -12.91
C PRO A 261 -5.56 0.20 -13.80
N ARG A 262 -4.32 -0.02 -13.34
CA ARG A 262 -3.30 -0.77 -14.08
C ARG A 262 -3.63 -2.25 -14.16
N ILE A 263 -4.04 -2.85 -13.04
CA ILE A 263 -4.46 -4.24 -13.02
C ILE A 263 -5.59 -4.49 -14.01
N ARG A 264 -6.56 -3.57 -14.12
CA ARG A 264 -7.64 -3.66 -15.12
C ARG A 264 -7.12 -3.62 -16.55
N LEU A 265 -6.23 -2.67 -16.88
CA LEU A 265 -5.60 -2.62 -18.21
C LEU A 265 -4.84 -3.92 -18.53
N ASP A 266 -4.15 -4.49 -17.54
CA ASP A 266 -3.41 -5.75 -17.69
C ASP A 266 -4.33 -6.96 -17.94
N GLN A 267 -5.61 -6.84 -17.60
CA GLN A 267 -6.66 -7.82 -17.89
C GLN A 267 -7.43 -7.49 -19.19
N GLY A 268 -6.99 -6.50 -19.97
CA GLY A 268 -7.68 -6.06 -21.18
C GLY A 268 -8.96 -5.28 -20.93
N LEU A 269 -9.20 -4.82 -19.69
CA LEU A 269 -10.35 -4.01 -19.30
C LEU A 269 -10.01 -2.51 -19.36
N THR A 270 -11.03 -1.66 -19.36
CA THR A 270 -10.85 -0.21 -19.21
C THR A 270 -10.31 0.14 -17.81
N ALA A 271 -9.44 1.15 -17.74
CA ALA A 271 -8.82 1.62 -16.50
C ALA A 271 -9.84 2.06 -15.45
N LEU A 272 -10.90 2.76 -15.88
CA LEU A 272 -12.08 3.06 -15.07
C LEU A 272 -13.21 2.07 -15.39
N PRO A 273 -14.01 1.64 -14.40
CA PRO A 273 -15.20 0.86 -14.68
C PRO A 273 -16.18 1.66 -15.56
N SER A 274 -16.74 1.00 -16.56
CA SER A 274 -17.80 1.59 -17.38
C SER A 274 -19.04 1.86 -16.51
N LEU A 275 -19.66 3.02 -16.68
CA LEU A 275 -20.95 3.27 -16.06
C LEU A 275 -21.96 2.19 -16.49
N PRO A 276 -22.81 1.69 -15.55
CA PRO A 276 -23.95 0.83 -15.87
C PRO A 276 -24.72 1.34 -17.08
N GLU A 277 -25.27 0.43 -17.88
CA GLU A 277 -25.98 0.78 -19.12
C GLU A 277 -27.18 1.70 -18.88
N ARG A 278 -27.86 1.57 -17.73
CA ARG A 278 -28.92 2.48 -17.26
C ARG A 278 -28.45 3.92 -16.96
N LEU A 279 -27.13 4.12 -16.92
CA LEU A 279 -26.46 5.40 -16.71
C LEU A 279 -25.72 5.88 -17.97
N ARG A 280 -25.84 5.14 -19.09
CA ARG A 280 -25.38 5.59 -20.41
C ARG A 280 -26.51 6.40 -21.06
N PRO A 281 -26.23 7.52 -21.75
CA PRO A 281 -27.27 8.24 -22.47
C PRO A 281 -27.85 7.34 -23.56
N THR A 282 -29.16 7.42 -23.79
CA THR A 282 -29.73 7.00 -25.07
C THR A 282 -29.09 7.84 -26.18
N PRO A 283 -28.59 7.23 -27.26
CA PRO A 283 -28.15 8.00 -28.42
C PRO A 283 -29.33 8.82 -28.92
N VAL A 284 -29.11 10.13 -29.08
CA VAL A 284 -30.04 11.08 -29.71
C VAL A 284 -29.90 10.93 -31.21
#